data_AF-A0A2K8NWN7-F1
#
_entry.id   AF-A0A2K8NWN7-F1
#
_cell.length_a   1.000
_cell.length_b   1.000
_cell.length_c   1.000
_cell.angle_alpha   90.00
_cell.angle_beta   90.00
_cell.angle_gamma   90.00
#
_symmetry.space_group_name_H-M   'P 1'
#
loop_
_entity.id
_entity.type
_entity.pdbx_description
1 polymer ?
#
loop_
_entity_poly.entity_id
_entity_poly.type
_entity_poly.pdbx_seq_one_letter_code
_entity_poly.pdbx_strand_id
1 'polypeptide(L)'
;MRYSTIEIFQIISALLIGTIGLVLIASEIYKMIKTKKLSYRIIIIVILTITSVALITYTFITMNTLYNTWVLLNWLTLLLEGVCIIFVIYLLFFDYKKIKD
;
A
#
# COMPACT_ATOMS: atom_id res chain seq x y z
N MET A 1 -21.59 16.26 -7.98
CA MET A 1 -21.47 14.82 -8.30
C MET A 1 -21.72 14.05 -7.03
N ARG A 2 -22.63 13.08 -7.05
CA ARG A 2 -22.92 12.26 -5.86
C ARG A 2 -22.11 10.99 -6.00
N TYR A 3 -20.93 10.92 -5.38
CA TYR A 3 -20.25 9.63 -5.23
C TYR A 3 -21.20 8.65 -4.55
N SER A 4 -21.20 7.41 -5.01
CA SER A 4 -21.84 6.32 -4.28
C SER A 4 -21.12 6.13 -2.95
N THR A 5 -21.85 5.75 -1.90
CA THR A 5 -21.27 5.45 -0.59
C THR A 5 -20.11 4.45 -0.70
N ILE A 6 -20.23 3.47 -1.59
CA ILE A 6 -19.21 2.44 -1.85
C ILE A 6 -17.90 3.06 -2.34
N GLU A 7 -17.97 4.07 -3.21
CA GLU A 7 -16.81 4.74 -3.78
C GLU A 7 -16.06 5.55 -2.71
N ILE A 8 -16.81 6.24 -1.85
CA ILE A 8 -16.24 7.00 -0.74
C ILE A 8 -15.49 6.05 0.20
N PHE A 9 -16.09 4.90 0.53
CA PHE A 9 -15.43 3.89 1.36
C PHE A 9 -14.14 3.36 0.72
N GLN A 10 -14.14 3.12 -0.59
CA GLN A 10 -12.98 2.63 -1.31
C GLN A 10 -11.84 3.66 -1.40
N ILE A 11 -12.17 4.94 -1.55
CA ILE A 11 -11.18 6.03 -1.51
C ILE A 11 -10.54 6.10 -0.12
N ILE A 12 -11.35 6.02 0.94
CA ILE A 12 -10.87 6.07 2.32
C ILE A 12 -9.99 4.85 2.64
N SER A 13 -10.40 3.64 2.22
CA SER A 13 -9.60 2.43 2.44
C SER A 13 -8.27 2.49 1.71
N ALA A 14 -8.25 2.97 0.46
CA ALA A 14 -7.04 3.05 -0.34
C ALA A 14 -6.01 4.01 0.28
N LEU A 15 -6.48 5.16 0.76
CA LEU A 15 -5.64 6.12 1.48
C LEU A 15 -5.10 5.54 2.80
N LEU A 16 -5.92 4.84 3.58
CA LEU A 16 -5.49 4.20 4.82
C LEU A 16 -4.45 3.09 4.57
N ILE A 17 -4.69 2.20 3.61
CA ILE A 17 -3.78 1.11 3.29
C ILE A 17 -2.45 1.65 2.76
N GLY A 18 -2.50 2.63 1.85
CA GLY A 18 -1.30 3.26 1.30
C GLY A 18 -0.47 3.96 2.39
N THR A 19 -1.10 4.69 3.30
CA THR A 19 -0.40 5.37 4.40
C THR A 19 0.22 4.39 5.40
N ILE A 20 -0.49 3.33 5.80
CA ILE A 20 0.06 2.26 6.64
C ILE A 20 1.26 1.58 5.97
N GLY A 21 1.16 1.30 4.67
CA GLY A 21 2.25 0.75 3.87
C GLY A 21 3.50 1.61 3.92
N LEU A 22 3.36 2.93 3.71
CA LEU A 22 4.47 3.89 3.78
C LEU A 22 5.11 3.97 5.17
N VAL A 23 4.30 3.93 6.24
CA VAL A 23 4.81 3.91 7.62
C VAL A 23 5.66 2.66 7.87
N LEU A 24 5.20 1.50 7.42
CA LEU A 24 5.96 0.25 7.56
C LEU A 24 7.25 0.26 6.75
N ILE A 25 7.22 0.78 5.52
CA ILE A 25 8.42 0.99 4.70
C ILE A 25 9.45 1.84 5.45
N ALA A 26 9.03 2.99 6.00
CA ALA A 26 9.92 3.86 6.75
C ALA A 26 10.54 3.15 7.96
N SER A 27 9.76 2.33 8.67
CA SER A 27 10.22 1.56 9.82
C SER A 27 11.28 0.51 9.44
N GLU A 28 11.09 -0.21 8.33
CA GLU A 28 12.05 -1.22 7.87
C GLU A 28 13.34 -0.59 7.33
N ILE A 29 13.23 0.52 6.59
CA ILE A 29 14.40 1.29 6.13
C ILE A 29 15.22 1.77 7.33
N TYR A 30 14.56 2.30 8.36
CA TYR A 30 15.25 2.72 9.58
C TYR A 30 15.99 1.56 10.27
N LYS A 31 15.36 0.38 10.39
CA LYS A 31 16.02 -0.82 10.94
C LYS A 31 17.20 -1.27 10.08
N MET A 32 17.09 -1.22 8.75
CA MET A 32 18.16 -1.60 7.83
C MET A 32 19.37 -0.67 7.96
N ILE A 33 19.14 0.64 8.06
CA ILE A 33 20.20 1.63 8.28
C ILE A 33 20.88 1.38 9.63
N LYS A 34 20.10 1.15 10.70
CA LYS A 34 20.63 0.89 12.05
C LYS A 34 21.48 -0.38 12.11
N THR A 35 21.06 -1.45 11.42
CA THR A 35 21.74 -2.75 11.43
C THR A 35 22.86 -2.86 10.37
N LYS A 36 22.96 -1.90 9.44
CA LYS A 36 23.89 -1.90 8.29
C LYS A 36 23.85 -3.19 7.45
N LYS A 37 22.74 -3.93 7.48
CA LYS A 37 22.56 -5.18 6.74
C LYS A 37 21.52 -4.98 5.65
N LEU A 38 21.96 -5.14 4.41
CA LEU A 38 21.08 -5.26 3.27
C LEU A 38 20.48 -6.68 3.27
N SER A 39 19.15 -6.78 3.24
CA SER A 39 18.45 -8.06 3.17
C SER A 39 17.62 -8.15 1.90
N TYR A 40 17.28 -9.37 1.49
CA TYR A 40 16.38 -9.64 0.36
C TYR A 40 15.03 -8.93 0.48
N ARG A 41 14.65 -8.49 1.69
CA ARG A 41 13.44 -7.70 1.95
C ARG A 41 13.44 -6.34 1.25
N ILE A 42 14.59 -5.84 0.80
CA ILE A 42 14.64 -4.56 0.07
C ILE A 42 13.82 -4.61 -1.21
N ILE A 43 13.75 -5.77 -1.88
CA ILE A 43 12.93 -5.96 -3.08
C ILE A 43 11.44 -5.81 -2.73
N ILE A 44 11.02 -6.40 -1.61
CA ILE A 44 9.64 -6.31 -1.12
C ILE A 44 9.30 -4.88 -0.72
N ILE A 45 10.23 -4.18 -0.06
CA ILE A 45 10.07 -2.77 0.32
C ILE A 45 9.94 -1.89 -0.94
N VAL A 46 10.75 -2.13 -1.98
CA VAL A 46 10.67 -1.39 -3.25
C VAL A 46 9.33 -1.64 -3.93
N ILE A 47 8.88 -2.90 -4.04
CA ILE A 47 7.58 -3.23 -4.62
C ILE A 47 6.45 -2.56 -3.84
N LEU A 48 6.45 -2.68 -2.51
CA LEU A 48 5.44 -2.07 -1.65
C LEU A 48 5.44 -0.54 -1.77
N THR A 49 6.60 0.08 -1.98
CA THR A 49 6.72 1.52 -2.19
C THR A 49 6.07 1.92 -3.51
N ILE A 50 6.39 1.21 -4.60
CA ILE A 50 5.80 1.46 -5.91
C ILE A 50 4.28 1.29 -5.86
N THR A 51 3.78 0.21 -5.24
CA THR A 51 2.34 -0.04 -5.16
C THR A 51 1.63 0.97 -4.26
N SER A 52 2.22 1.38 -3.14
CA SER A 52 1.62 2.37 -2.23
C SER A 52 1.57 3.76 -2.87
N VAL A 53 2.65 4.18 -3.54
CA VAL A 53 2.68 5.46 -4.27
C VAL A 53 1.71 5.44 -5.44
N ALA A 54 1.66 4.33 -6.20
CA ALA A 54 0.71 4.16 -7.30
C ALA A 54 -0.73 4.23 -6.78
N LEU A 55 -1.06 3.51 -5.70
CA LEU A 55 -2.38 3.53 -5.08
C LEU A 55 -2.79 4.95 -4.68
N ILE A 56 -1.95 5.67 -3.94
CA ILE A 56 -2.25 7.04 -3.48
C ILE A 56 -2.40 8.01 -4.65
N THR A 57 -1.44 8.02 -5.58
CA THR A 57 -1.46 8.91 -6.75
C THR A 57 -2.71 8.65 -7.59
N TYR A 58 -3.04 7.38 -7.77
CA TYR A 58 -4.21 6.95 -8.51
C TYR A 58 -5.51 7.39 -7.83
N THR A 59 -5.62 7.25 -6.51
CA THR A 59 -6.77 7.73 -5.73
C THR A 59 -6.96 9.25 -5.87
N PHE A 60 -5.88 10.04 -5.88
CA PHE A 60 -6.00 11.49 -6.11
C PHE A 60 -6.45 11.84 -7.54
N ILE A 61 -5.99 11.09 -8.54
CA ILE A 61 -6.41 11.29 -9.93
C ILE A 61 -7.89 10.94 -10.10
N THR A 62 -8.36 9.82 -9.53
CA THR A 62 -9.76 9.39 -9.63
C THR A 62 -10.71 10.30 -8.86
N MET A 63 -10.29 10.88 -7.73
CA MET A 63 -11.06 11.94 -7.06
C MET A 63 -11.27 13.17 -7.97
N ASN A 64 -10.33 13.47 -8.86
CA ASN A 64 -10.40 14.62 -9.77
C ASN A 64 -10.97 14.32 -11.17
N THR A 65 -11.16 13.05 -11.55
CA THR A 65 -11.58 12.66 -12.91
C THR A 65 -12.99 12.04 -12.96
N LEU A 66 -13.77 12.49 -13.93
CA LEU A 66 -15.21 12.38 -14.01
C LEU A 66 -15.71 11.04 -14.63
N TYR A 67 -16.46 10.29 -13.83
CA TYR A 67 -17.50 9.26 -14.06
C TYR A 67 -17.36 8.11 -15.09
N ASN A 68 -16.60 8.20 -16.19
CA ASN A 68 -16.84 7.27 -17.31
C ASN A 68 -15.99 5.98 -17.34
N THR A 69 -14.99 5.84 -16.47
CA THR A 69 -14.15 4.63 -16.36
C THR A 69 -14.21 3.95 -14.98
N TRP A 70 -15.20 4.31 -14.17
CA TRP A 70 -15.24 4.03 -12.72
C TRP A 70 -15.23 2.56 -12.32
N VAL A 71 -15.87 1.68 -13.11
CA VAL A 71 -15.87 0.24 -12.81
C VAL A 71 -14.45 -0.31 -12.90
N LEU A 72 -13.76 -0.11 -14.02
CA LEU A 72 -12.39 -0.58 -14.21
C LEU A 72 -11.44 0.03 -13.16
N LEU A 73 -11.66 1.30 -12.82
CA LEU A 73 -10.85 2.02 -11.83
C LEU A 73 -11.00 1.42 -10.42
N ASN A 74 -12.21 1.03 -10.02
CA ASN A 74 -12.46 0.38 -8.74
C ASN A 74 -11.82 -1.02 -8.66
N TRP A 75 -11.86 -1.81 -9.74
CA TRP A 75 -11.19 -3.12 -9.77
C TRP A 75 -9.67 -2.99 -9.64
N LEU A 76 -9.07 -1.98 -10.28
CA LEU A 76 -7.62 -1.74 -10.16
C LEU A 76 -7.23 -1.30 -8.75
N THR A 77 -8.03 -0.43 -8.13
CA THR A 77 -7.79 0.05 -6.75
C THR A 77 -7.85 -1.11 -5.76
N LEU A 78 -8.88 -1.98 -5.86
CA LEU A 78 -9.01 -3.18 -5.05
C LEU A 78 -7.83 -4.15 -5.21
N LEU A 79 -7.33 -4.31 -6.44
CA LEU A 79 -6.17 -5.16 -6.72
C LEU A 79 -4.92 -4.59 -6.03
N LEU A 80 -4.68 -3.28 -6.17
CA LEU A 80 -3.54 -2.60 -5.55
C LEU A 80 -3.61 -2.62 -4.01
N GLU A 81 -4.79 -2.45 -3.44
CA GLU A 81 -5.05 -2.62 -2.00
C GLU A 81 -4.71 -4.04 -1.55
N GLY A 82 -5.22 -5.05 -2.25
CA GLY A 82 -4.96 -6.46 -1.93
C GLY A 82 -3.47 -6.79 -1.97
N VAL A 83 -2.76 -6.33 -3.00
CA VAL A 83 -1.30 -6.51 -3.11
C VAL A 83 -0.57 -5.82 -1.94
N CYS A 84 -0.96 -4.59 -1.59
CA CYS A 84 -0.38 -3.89 -0.44
C CYS A 84 -0.63 -4.65 0.88
N ILE A 85 -1.86 -5.12 1.12
CA ILE A 85 -2.21 -5.87 2.34
C ILE A 85 -1.35 -7.14 2.46
N ILE A 86 -1.20 -7.91 1.37
CA ILE A 86 -0.38 -9.14 1.37
C ILE A 86 1.06 -8.81 1.78
N PHE A 87 1.66 -7.76 1.20
CA PHE A 87 3.04 -7.37 1.52
C PHE A 87 3.18 -6.79 2.92
N VAL A 88 2.20 -6.04 3.40
CA VAL A 88 2.15 -5.54 4.78
C VAL A 88 2.11 -6.69 5.78
N ILE A 89 1.21 -7.66 5.57
CA ILE A 89 1.12 -8.86 6.41
C ILE A 89 2.43 -9.65 6.36
N TYR A 90 3.01 -9.82 5.17
CA TYR A 90 4.28 -10.51 5.02
C TYR A 90 5.39 -9.85 5.84
N LEU A 91 5.55 -8.52 5.75
CA LEU A 91 6.57 -7.80 6.51
C LEU A 91 6.37 -7.92 8.03
N LEU A 92 5.13 -7.82 8.52
CA LEU A 92 4.83 -7.93 9.94
C LEU A 92 5.11 -9.34 10.51
N PHE A 93 4.65 -10.39 9.83
CA PHE A 93 4.77 -11.76 10.36
C PHE A 93 6.16 -12.36 10.18
N PHE A 94 6.90 -11.98 9.12
CA PHE A 94 8.26 -12.51 8.92
C PHE A 94 9.28 -11.91 9.89
N ASP A 95 9.00 -10.72 10.46
CA ASP A 95 9.83 -10.14 11.52
C ASP A 95 9.59 -10.81 12.88
N TYR A 96 8.35 -11.21 13.16
CA TYR A 96 8.01 -11.91 14.41
C TYR A 96 8.70 -13.28 14.50
N LYS A 97 8.88 -13.98 13.38
CA LYS A 97 9.57 -15.27 13.34
C LYS A 97 11.07 -15.15 13.68
N LYS A 98 11.69 -14.00 13.41
CA LYS A 98 13.12 -13.77 13.61
C LYS A 98 13.51 -13.36 15.02
N ILE A 99 12.53 -12.98 15.86
CA ILE A 99 12.72 -12.63 17.27
C ILE A 99 12.61 -13.88 18.17
N LYS A 100 12.05 -14.98 17.62
CA LYS A 100 11.76 -16.21 18.37
C LYS A 100 12.77 -17.35 18.15
N ASP A 101 13.70 -17.17 17.21
CA ASP A 101 14.85 -18.05 16.97
C ASP A 101 16.14 -17.36 17.46
#